data_AF-A0A1B8BW61-F1
#
_entry.id   AF-A0A1B8BW61-F1
#
_cell.length_a   1.000
_cell.length_b   1.000
_cell.length_c   1.000
_cell.angle_alpha   90.00
_cell.angle_beta   90.00
_cell.angle_gamma   90.00
#
_symmetry.space_group_name_H-M   'P 1'
#
loop_
_entity.id
_entity.type
_entity.pdbx_description
1 polymer ?
#
loop_
_entity_poly.entity_id
_entity_poly.type
_entity_poly.pdbx_seq_one_letter_code
_entity_poly.pdbx_strand_id
1 'polypeptide(L)'
;MKQALITTLFLATLASSTPVAERELASIHKLFKAKGKLYFGSITDPVDIANSQDVNTIIADFGAVSPENSMKWDATEPSRGKFNFNGADQFVNFATSHGLTIRGHNLLWHAQLPSWVSAISDANMLTQVIQNHVSTVAGRYAGKIYAWDVVNEIFNEDGSLRDSVFSRVLGDKFVSIAFNAARKADPHAKLYINDYNLDSANYGKVAKGMVPHVKNWIAAGVPIDGIGSQSHLGQGGSSGTLGALQAMSKVVSEVAITELDIVNAPANDYVAVTSACLQISNCVGITTWGTSDAHSWRSSDHPLLFDGNYQPKAAYNAIVSLLSSGGTNPGTTTTTSPPTNTGSTGSVPLYGQCGGQGWTGGTTCSQGSCKYSNPWYSQCLTTKRSSTGYEPGTQKRSAPESLTYTVAASSITGHHVDGKTPRHFKEPGEAQGQCQLPLMEETN
;
A
#
# COMPACT_ATOMS: atom_id res chain seq x y z
N MET A 1 -8.29 27.61 -80.33
CA MET A 1 -7.81 27.51 -78.94
C MET A 1 -8.42 26.26 -78.32
N LYS A 2 -7.62 25.24 -78.01
CA LYS A 2 -8.07 23.99 -77.36
C LYS A 2 -7.90 24.17 -75.85
N GLN A 3 -8.98 24.08 -75.06
CA GLN A 3 -8.91 23.98 -73.60
C GLN A 3 -8.92 22.49 -73.22
N ALA A 4 -7.84 22.07 -72.56
CA ALA A 4 -7.68 20.74 -71.99
C ALA A 4 -8.32 20.70 -70.60
N LEU A 5 -9.19 19.71 -70.36
CA LEU A 5 -9.77 19.40 -69.06
C LEU A 5 -8.77 18.49 -68.32
N ILE A 6 -8.19 18.96 -67.23
CA ILE A 6 -7.33 18.17 -66.33
C ILE A 6 -8.24 17.48 -65.31
N THR A 7 -8.33 16.15 -65.38
CA THR A 7 -9.03 15.32 -64.39
C THR A 7 -8.04 14.91 -63.31
N THR A 8 -8.16 15.49 -62.12
CA THR A 8 -7.32 15.17 -60.96
C THR A 8 -7.86 13.90 -60.28
N LEU A 9 -7.09 12.82 -60.34
CA LEU A 9 -7.40 11.54 -59.69
C LEU A 9 -6.98 11.62 -58.20
N PHE A 10 -7.95 11.69 -57.29
CA PHE A 10 -7.68 11.54 -55.85
C PHE A 10 -7.43 10.05 -55.54
N LEU A 11 -6.19 9.68 -55.22
CA LEU A 11 -5.89 8.42 -54.54
C LEU A 11 -6.37 8.55 -53.08
N ALA A 12 -7.50 7.92 -52.75
CA ALA A 12 -7.87 7.67 -51.38
C ALA A 12 -6.93 6.61 -50.80
N THR A 13 -6.05 7.01 -49.89
CA THR A 13 -5.32 6.10 -49.02
C THR A 13 -6.33 5.42 -48.10
N LEU A 14 -6.65 4.16 -48.39
CA LEU A 14 -7.34 3.27 -47.45
C LEU A 14 -6.44 3.12 -46.21
N ALA A 15 -6.77 3.85 -45.16
CA ALA A 15 -6.25 3.55 -43.84
C ALA A 15 -6.75 2.15 -43.47
N SER A 16 -5.83 1.19 -43.39
CA SER A 16 -6.09 -0.12 -42.83
C SER A 16 -6.49 0.07 -41.37
N SER A 17 -7.78 0.14 -41.10
CA SER A 17 -8.31 -0.04 -39.75
C SER A 17 -7.99 -1.47 -39.36
N THR A 18 -6.90 -1.66 -38.62
CA THR A 18 -6.74 -2.89 -37.84
C THR A 18 -8.00 -3.05 -37.00
N PRO A 19 -8.77 -4.13 -37.16
CA PRO A 19 -9.97 -4.33 -36.35
C PRO A 19 -9.57 -4.36 -34.89
N VAL A 20 -10.45 -3.82 -34.04
CA VAL A 20 -10.38 -3.72 -32.56
C VAL A 20 -10.32 -5.11 -31.87
N ALA A 21 -9.95 -6.17 -32.60
CA ALA A 21 -10.08 -7.57 -32.21
C ALA A 21 -8.79 -8.23 -31.69
N GLU A 22 -7.73 -7.47 -31.37
CA GLU A 22 -6.46 -8.02 -30.84
C GLU A 22 -5.97 -7.36 -29.53
N ARG A 23 -6.87 -6.67 -28.81
CA ARG A 23 -6.68 -6.27 -27.40
C ARG A 23 -7.91 -6.64 -26.58
N GLU A 24 -8.22 -7.93 -26.46
CA GLU A 24 -8.60 -8.38 -25.12
C GLU A 24 -7.30 -8.63 -24.37
N LEU A 25 -6.66 -7.56 -23.88
CA LEU A 25 -5.72 -7.72 -22.78
C LEU A 25 -6.53 -8.38 -21.68
N ALA A 26 -6.15 -9.60 -21.28
CA ALA A 26 -6.82 -10.25 -20.17
C ALA A 26 -6.66 -9.35 -18.94
N SER A 27 -7.76 -8.75 -18.50
CA SER A 27 -7.89 -7.93 -17.29
C SER A 27 -6.92 -8.38 -16.20
N ILE A 28 -6.07 -7.47 -15.71
CA ILE A 28 -5.09 -7.79 -14.65
C ILE A 28 -5.79 -8.39 -13.43
N HIS A 29 -6.99 -7.92 -13.09
CA HIS A 29 -7.79 -8.51 -12.03
C HIS A 29 -8.15 -9.98 -12.29
N LYS A 30 -8.68 -10.29 -13.48
CA LYS A 30 -9.07 -11.68 -13.83
C LYS A 30 -7.85 -12.61 -13.78
N LEU A 31 -6.71 -12.17 -14.31
CA LEU A 31 -5.47 -12.93 -14.27
C LEU A 31 -4.94 -13.12 -12.85
N PHE A 32 -5.01 -12.08 -12.02
CA PHE A 32 -4.56 -12.15 -10.62
C PHE A 32 -5.44 -13.08 -9.80
N LYS A 33 -6.77 -13.05 -10.02
CA LYS A 33 -7.70 -14.02 -9.42
C LYS A 33 -7.44 -15.45 -9.88
N ALA A 34 -7.09 -15.66 -11.14
CA ALA A 34 -6.73 -16.99 -11.65
C ALA A 34 -5.48 -17.58 -10.96
N LYS A 35 -4.66 -16.73 -10.29
CA LYS A 35 -3.54 -17.15 -9.42
C LYS A 35 -3.96 -17.35 -7.96
N GLY A 36 -5.24 -17.41 -7.66
CA GLY A 36 -5.78 -17.69 -6.32
C GLY A 36 -5.83 -16.47 -5.38
N LYS A 37 -5.67 -15.25 -5.92
CA LYS A 37 -5.79 -14.00 -5.15
C LYS A 37 -7.21 -13.46 -5.20
N LEU A 38 -7.56 -12.55 -4.29
CA LEU A 38 -8.92 -12.02 -4.19
C LEU A 38 -9.17 -10.90 -5.19
N TYR A 39 -8.28 -9.91 -5.26
CA TYR A 39 -8.46 -8.75 -6.13
C TYR A 39 -7.15 -8.10 -6.59
N PHE A 40 -7.25 -7.42 -7.72
CA PHE A 40 -6.34 -6.36 -8.14
C PHE A 40 -7.25 -5.14 -8.35
N GLY A 41 -7.02 -4.06 -7.62
CA GLY A 41 -7.90 -2.90 -7.51
C GLY A 41 -7.22 -1.60 -7.90
N SER A 42 -8.02 -0.55 -7.94
CA SER A 42 -7.59 0.85 -8.09
C SER A 42 -8.36 1.71 -7.07
N ILE A 43 -7.94 2.93 -6.78
CA ILE A 43 -8.83 3.88 -6.11
C ILE A 43 -9.87 4.45 -7.08
N THR A 44 -10.93 5.01 -6.53
CA THR A 44 -11.84 5.91 -7.23
C THR A 44 -12.58 6.78 -6.22
N ASP A 45 -13.01 7.96 -6.63
CA ASP A 45 -13.92 8.82 -5.86
C ASP A 45 -14.98 9.45 -6.79
N PRO A 46 -15.98 10.20 -6.32
CA PRO A 46 -16.98 10.85 -7.17
C PRO A 46 -16.41 11.63 -8.37
N VAL A 47 -15.23 12.23 -8.22
CA VAL A 47 -14.58 12.96 -9.32
C VAL A 47 -14.17 12.03 -10.46
N ASP A 48 -13.64 10.86 -10.15
CA ASP A 48 -13.25 9.85 -11.15
C ASP A 48 -14.48 9.12 -11.70
N ILE A 49 -15.50 8.89 -10.86
CA ILE A 49 -16.78 8.28 -11.28
C ILE A 49 -17.50 9.16 -12.30
N ALA A 50 -17.31 10.48 -12.24
CA ALA A 50 -17.82 11.42 -13.24
C ALA A 50 -17.03 11.37 -14.57
N ASN A 51 -15.85 10.76 -14.60
CA ASN A 51 -15.03 10.59 -15.77
C ASN A 51 -15.25 9.21 -16.42
N SER A 52 -15.83 9.20 -17.63
CA SER A 52 -16.10 7.97 -18.35
C SER A 52 -14.85 7.14 -18.68
N GLN A 53 -13.67 7.76 -18.82
CA GLN A 53 -12.43 7.02 -19.10
C GLN A 53 -11.94 6.27 -17.86
N ASP A 54 -11.93 6.92 -16.68
CA ASP A 54 -11.64 6.26 -15.41
C ASP A 54 -12.61 5.10 -15.16
N VAL A 55 -13.92 5.35 -15.28
CA VAL A 55 -14.95 4.31 -15.09
C VAL A 55 -14.71 3.13 -16.03
N ASN A 56 -14.51 3.38 -17.33
CA ASN A 56 -14.33 2.31 -18.31
C ASN A 56 -13.06 1.50 -18.05
N THR A 57 -11.95 2.15 -17.65
CA THR A 57 -10.71 1.45 -17.30
C THR A 57 -10.88 0.64 -16.00
N ILE A 58 -11.52 1.21 -14.97
CA ILE A 58 -11.78 0.52 -13.69
C ILE A 58 -12.58 -0.76 -13.92
N ILE A 59 -13.72 -0.68 -14.63
CA ILE A 59 -14.59 -1.85 -14.83
C ILE A 59 -13.99 -2.91 -15.77
N ALA A 60 -13.05 -2.51 -16.65
CA ALA A 60 -12.39 -3.43 -17.57
C ALA A 60 -11.26 -4.21 -16.88
N ASP A 61 -10.45 -3.54 -16.06
CA ASP A 61 -9.15 -4.05 -15.63
C ASP A 61 -9.05 -4.40 -14.15
N PHE A 62 -9.90 -3.79 -13.32
CA PHE A 62 -9.83 -3.91 -11.87
C PHE A 62 -11.08 -4.63 -11.30
N GLY A 63 -10.96 -5.14 -10.08
CA GLY A 63 -12.07 -5.82 -9.39
C GLY A 63 -12.25 -5.45 -7.93
N ALA A 64 -11.55 -4.41 -7.49
CA ALA A 64 -11.74 -3.79 -6.20
C ALA A 64 -11.54 -2.28 -6.30
N VAL A 65 -12.20 -1.54 -5.42
CA VAL A 65 -12.01 -0.10 -5.27
C VAL A 65 -11.88 0.33 -3.82
N SER A 66 -11.11 1.40 -3.61
CA SER A 66 -11.02 2.15 -2.35
C SER A 66 -11.36 3.62 -2.61
N PRO A 67 -12.06 4.32 -1.70
CA PRO A 67 -12.36 5.74 -1.86
C PRO A 67 -11.10 6.57 -1.56
N GLU A 68 -10.76 7.51 -2.44
CA GLU A 68 -9.58 8.35 -2.24
C GLU A 68 -9.76 9.32 -1.06
N ASN A 69 -10.93 9.95 -0.94
CA ASN A 69 -11.22 10.98 0.05
C ASN A 69 -12.61 10.91 0.68
N SER A 70 -13.64 10.47 -0.05
CA SER A 70 -15.04 10.62 0.39
C SER A 70 -15.44 9.85 1.65
N MET A 71 -14.59 8.93 2.15
CA MET A 71 -14.78 8.21 3.40
C MET A 71 -13.86 8.64 4.54
N LYS A 72 -12.99 9.64 4.35
CA LYS A 72 -12.18 10.22 5.45
C LYS A 72 -13.07 10.95 6.47
N TRP A 73 -12.55 11.18 7.68
CA TRP A 73 -13.36 11.68 8.80
C TRP A 73 -13.95 13.07 8.50
N ASP A 74 -13.18 14.01 7.94
CA ASP A 74 -13.70 15.34 7.62
C ASP A 74 -14.81 15.35 6.56
N ALA A 75 -14.77 14.43 5.60
CA ALA A 75 -15.80 14.25 4.61
C ALA A 75 -17.08 13.65 5.21
N THR A 76 -16.93 12.64 6.09
CA THR A 76 -18.06 11.86 6.61
C THR A 76 -18.71 12.46 7.85
N GLU A 77 -17.97 13.17 8.72
CA GLU A 77 -18.48 13.81 9.93
C GLU A 77 -17.82 15.20 10.17
N PRO A 78 -18.08 16.19 9.28
CA PRO A 78 -17.46 17.51 9.36
C PRO A 78 -17.78 18.26 10.66
N SER A 79 -18.91 17.95 11.30
CA SER A 79 -19.30 18.48 12.61
C SER A 79 -19.84 17.34 13.46
N ARG A 80 -19.61 17.39 14.78
CA ARG A 80 -19.93 16.30 15.71
C ARG A 80 -21.40 15.87 15.59
N GLY A 81 -21.62 14.60 15.25
CA GLY A 81 -22.96 14.01 15.06
C GLY A 81 -23.71 14.49 13.81
N LYS A 82 -23.05 15.25 12.91
CA LYS A 82 -23.59 15.69 11.63
C LYS A 82 -22.85 15.00 10.50
N PHE A 83 -23.35 13.83 10.13
CA PHE A 83 -22.76 13.02 9.09
C PHE A 83 -23.18 13.48 7.69
N ASN A 84 -22.23 13.40 6.74
CA ASN A 84 -22.45 13.60 5.32
C ASN A 84 -21.99 12.35 4.57
N PHE A 85 -22.93 11.64 3.93
CA PHE A 85 -22.62 10.41 3.21
C PHE A 85 -22.72 10.55 1.69
N ASN A 86 -22.91 11.76 1.15
CA ASN A 86 -23.17 11.94 -0.28
C ASN A 86 -22.07 11.34 -1.17
N GLY A 87 -20.80 11.65 -0.88
CA GLY A 87 -19.67 11.12 -1.66
C GLY A 87 -19.46 9.62 -1.45
N ALA A 88 -19.46 9.18 -0.18
CA ALA A 88 -19.28 7.78 0.16
C ALA A 88 -20.41 6.88 -0.38
N ASP A 89 -21.66 7.34 -0.39
CA ASP A 89 -22.79 6.64 -1.00
C ASP A 89 -22.64 6.54 -2.51
N GLN A 90 -22.20 7.60 -3.20
CA GLN A 90 -21.91 7.55 -4.64
C GLN A 90 -20.84 6.50 -4.95
N PHE A 91 -19.74 6.50 -4.18
CA PHE A 91 -18.68 5.51 -4.29
C PHE A 91 -19.17 4.06 -4.06
N VAL A 92 -19.88 3.81 -2.96
CA VAL A 92 -20.39 2.45 -2.65
C VAL A 92 -21.42 2.00 -3.68
N ASN A 93 -22.29 2.90 -4.15
CA ASN A 93 -23.28 2.57 -5.17
C ASN A 93 -22.60 2.20 -6.50
N PHE A 94 -21.59 2.97 -6.92
CA PHE A 94 -20.78 2.63 -8.10
C PHE A 94 -20.13 1.24 -7.95
N ALA A 95 -19.45 1.01 -6.83
CA ALA A 95 -18.75 -0.26 -6.62
C ALA A 95 -19.72 -1.45 -6.62
N THR A 96 -20.84 -1.33 -5.90
CA THR A 96 -21.84 -2.40 -5.83
C THR A 96 -22.59 -2.63 -7.15
N SER A 97 -22.90 -1.58 -7.92
CA SER A 97 -23.55 -1.72 -9.24
C SER A 97 -22.67 -2.42 -10.27
N HIS A 98 -21.34 -2.35 -10.10
CA HIS A 98 -20.36 -3.00 -10.96
C HIS A 98 -19.76 -4.28 -10.37
N GLY A 99 -20.24 -4.75 -9.20
CA GLY A 99 -19.76 -5.98 -8.57
C GLY A 99 -18.30 -5.91 -8.10
N LEU A 100 -17.80 -4.71 -7.79
CA LEU A 100 -16.44 -4.48 -7.33
C LEU A 100 -16.33 -4.75 -5.82
N THR A 101 -15.24 -5.36 -5.40
CA THR A 101 -14.90 -5.52 -3.97
C THR A 101 -14.58 -4.14 -3.37
N ILE A 102 -15.04 -3.85 -2.16
CA ILE A 102 -14.82 -2.53 -1.53
C ILE A 102 -13.86 -2.63 -0.37
N ARG A 103 -12.82 -1.80 -0.37
CA ARG A 103 -12.08 -1.45 0.85
C ARG A 103 -12.52 -0.06 1.32
N GLY A 104 -13.03 0.03 2.54
CA GLY A 104 -13.34 1.32 3.16
C GLY A 104 -12.08 1.98 3.69
N HIS A 105 -11.82 3.21 3.26
CA HIS A 105 -10.62 3.97 3.61
C HIS A 105 -11.01 5.41 4.00
N ASN A 106 -10.91 5.81 5.25
CA ASN A 106 -10.51 5.07 6.45
C ASN A 106 -11.34 5.55 7.64
N LEU A 107 -11.33 4.81 8.76
CA LEU A 107 -12.16 5.18 9.92
C LEU A 107 -11.46 6.14 10.88
N LEU A 108 -10.17 5.93 11.16
CA LEU A 108 -9.35 6.81 11.99
C LEU A 108 -8.05 7.16 11.28
N TRP A 109 -7.82 8.45 11.07
CA TRP A 109 -6.56 8.97 10.55
C TRP A 109 -6.24 10.32 11.18
N HIS A 110 -4.95 10.62 11.33
CA HIS A 110 -4.49 11.87 11.93
C HIS A 110 -4.59 13.06 10.97
N ALA A 111 -4.64 12.80 9.65
CA ALA A 111 -4.87 13.80 8.61
C ALA A 111 -6.33 13.80 8.15
N GLN A 112 -6.75 14.87 7.47
CA GLN A 112 -8.15 15.09 7.03
C GLN A 112 -9.15 14.82 8.17
N LEU A 113 -8.78 15.32 9.35
CA LEU A 113 -9.50 15.15 10.61
C LEU A 113 -10.17 16.48 10.99
N PRO A 114 -11.47 16.49 11.31
CA PRO A 114 -12.14 17.71 11.74
C PRO A 114 -11.46 18.36 12.94
N SER A 115 -11.36 19.69 12.92
CA SER A 115 -10.75 20.45 14.02
C SER A 115 -11.47 20.23 15.36
N TRP A 116 -12.77 19.94 15.35
CA TRP A 116 -13.54 19.64 16.56
C TRP A 116 -13.10 18.34 17.24
N VAL A 117 -12.57 17.37 16.49
CA VAL A 117 -11.99 16.13 17.05
C VAL A 117 -10.62 16.45 17.64
N SER A 118 -9.79 17.15 16.88
CA SER A 118 -8.43 17.53 17.28
C SER A 118 -8.37 18.40 18.55
N ALA A 119 -9.46 19.09 18.88
CA ALA A 119 -9.58 19.93 20.08
C ALA A 119 -9.98 19.16 21.35
N ILE A 120 -10.31 17.86 21.26
CA ILE A 120 -10.73 17.06 22.42
C ILE A 120 -9.51 16.68 23.26
N SER A 121 -9.56 16.98 24.56
CA SER A 121 -8.55 16.58 25.55
C SER A 121 -9.08 15.60 26.60
N ASP A 122 -10.40 15.43 26.70
CA ASP A 122 -11.03 14.49 27.63
C ASP A 122 -11.06 13.07 27.03
N ALA A 123 -10.49 12.10 27.75
CA ALA A 123 -10.34 10.74 27.26
C ALA A 123 -11.68 9.99 27.10
N ASN A 124 -12.64 10.23 27.98
CA ASN A 124 -13.96 9.58 27.90
C ASN A 124 -14.75 10.10 26.69
N MET A 125 -14.72 11.41 26.50
CA MET A 125 -15.29 12.11 25.36
C MET A 125 -14.67 11.61 24.04
N LEU A 126 -13.34 11.53 23.94
CA LEU A 126 -12.69 11.05 22.71
C LEU A 126 -13.03 9.57 22.45
N THR A 127 -13.10 8.75 23.49
CA THR A 127 -13.54 7.35 23.37
C THR A 127 -14.94 7.25 22.79
N GLN A 128 -15.90 8.03 23.32
CA GLN A 128 -17.28 8.05 22.81
C GLN A 128 -17.35 8.57 21.37
N VAL A 129 -16.55 9.58 21.03
CA VAL A 129 -16.47 10.15 19.67
C VAL A 129 -15.96 9.10 18.69
N ILE A 130 -14.88 8.39 19.00
CA ILE A 130 -14.36 7.29 18.17
C ILE A 130 -15.42 6.21 17.99
N GLN A 131 -16.04 5.74 19.08
CA GLN A 131 -17.05 4.69 19.02
C GLN A 131 -18.25 5.09 18.16
N ASN A 132 -18.73 6.33 18.31
CA ASN A 132 -19.84 6.86 17.53
C ASN A 132 -19.48 6.96 16.04
N HIS A 133 -18.33 7.56 15.72
CA HIS A 133 -17.89 7.72 14.34
C HIS A 133 -17.74 6.36 13.65
N VAL A 134 -16.93 5.47 14.23
CA VAL A 134 -16.67 4.13 13.70
C VAL A 134 -17.96 3.35 13.51
N SER A 135 -18.83 3.30 14.53
CA SER A 135 -20.07 2.52 14.46
C SER A 135 -21.03 3.08 13.41
N THR A 136 -21.09 4.40 13.25
CA THR A 136 -22.00 5.04 12.29
C THR A 136 -21.50 4.82 10.85
N VAL A 137 -20.22 5.05 10.57
CA VAL A 137 -19.66 4.92 9.23
C VAL A 137 -19.59 3.44 8.81
N ALA A 138 -18.98 2.58 9.63
CA ALA A 138 -18.86 1.16 9.30
C ALA A 138 -20.23 0.47 9.26
N GLY A 139 -21.12 0.80 10.21
CA GLY A 139 -22.46 0.22 10.29
C GLY A 139 -23.36 0.60 9.13
N ARG A 140 -23.23 1.81 8.56
CA ARG A 140 -23.97 2.23 7.37
C ARG A 140 -23.70 1.32 6.16
N TYR A 141 -22.46 0.85 6.03
CA TYR A 141 -22.02 0.04 4.88
C TYR A 141 -21.82 -1.44 5.23
N ALA A 142 -22.36 -1.89 6.36
CA ALA A 142 -22.26 -3.27 6.79
C ALA A 142 -22.75 -4.25 5.71
N GLY A 143 -21.97 -5.30 5.47
CA GLY A 143 -22.25 -6.31 4.44
C GLY A 143 -21.91 -5.90 3.00
N LYS A 144 -21.47 -4.66 2.76
CA LYS A 144 -20.97 -4.20 1.44
C LYS A 144 -19.45 -4.07 1.39
N ILE A 145 -18.83 -3.80 2.54
CA ILE A 145 -17.39 -3.58 2.66
C ILE A 145 -16.69 -4.92 2.90
N TYR A 146 -15.71 -5.27 2.07
CA TYR A 146 -14.85 -6.43 2.32
C TYR A 146 -13.88 -6.15 3.47
N ALA A 147 -13.20 -5.01 3.43
CA ALA A 147 -12.20 -4.64 4.43
C ALA A 147 -12.28 -3.15 4.82
N TRP A 148 -12.07 -2.83 6.09
CA TRP A 148 -11.92 -1.47 6.59
C TRP A 148 -10.47 -1.21 7.01
N ASP A 149 -9.89 -0.12 6.53
CA ASP A 149 -8.73 0.50 7.18
C ASP A 149 -9.23 1.20 8.44
N VAL A 150 -9.20 0.49 9.57
CA VAL A 150 -9.75 0.96 10.85
C VAL A 150 -8.90 2.07 11.43
N VAL A 151 -7.58 1.92 11.37
CA VAL A 151 -6.63 2.98 11.74
C VAL A 151 -5.57 3.10 10.64
N ASN A 152 -5.24 4.33 10.27
CA ASN A 152 -4.29 4.65 9.23
C ASN A 152 -3.11 5.45 9.80
N GLU A 153 -1.88 5.09 9.39
CA GLU A 153 -0.64 5.87 9.60
C GLU A 153 -0.32 6.23 11.06
N ILE A 154 -0.48 5.26 11.95
CA ILE A 154 -0.34 5.50 13.38
C ILE A 154 1.11 5.43 13.87
N PHE A 155 2.06 5.01 13.02
CA PHE A 155 3.46 4.86 13.41
C PHE A 155 4.35 5.97 12.82
N ASN A 156 5.36 6.36 13.61
CA ASN A 156 6.55 7.04 13.14
C ASN A 156 7.54 6.04 12.53
N GLU A 157 8.54 6.55 11.83
CA GLU A 157 9.57 5.75 11.15
C GLU A 157 10.42 4.87 12.10
N ASP A 158 10.53 5.23 13.37
CA ASP A 158 11.25 4.46 14.40
C ASP A 158 10.40 3.33 15.04
N GLY A 159 9.11 3.26 14.70
CA GLY A 159 8.15 2.30 15.24
C GLY A 159 7.35 2.81 16.44
N SER A 160 7.64 4.02 16.95
CA SER A 160 6.81 4.65 17.99
C SER A 160 5.44 5.09 17.43
N LEU A 161 4.44 5.25 18.31
CA LEU A 161 3.19 5.87 17.90
C LEU A 161 3.40 7.34 17.53
N ARG A 162 2.83 7.74 16.39
CA ARG A 162 2.81 9.12 15.91
C ARG A 162 2.12 10.03 16.92
N ASP A 163 2.62 11.26 17.08
CA ASP A 163 1.92 12.30 17.83
C ASP A 163 0.62 12.71 17.12
N SER A 164 -0.52 12.50 17.76
CA SER A 164 -1.86 12.84 17.27
C SER A 164 -2.81 13.05 18.45
N VAL A 165 -4.00 13.60 18.20
CA VAL A 165 -5.01 13.71 19.28
C VAL A 165 -5.32 12.35 19.90
N PHE A 166 -5.35 11.29 19.08
CA PHE A 166 -5.63 9.93 19.53
C PHE A 166 -4.54 9.41 20.48
N SER A 167 -3.28 9.50 20.10
CA SER A 167 -2.16 8.99 20.91
C SER A 167 -1.89 9.83 22.15
N ARG A 168 -2.02 11.17 22.06
CA ARG A 168 -1.86 12.06 23.23
C ARG A 168 -2.90 11.82 24.31
N VAL A 169 -4.16 11.60 23.91
CA VAL A 169 -5.28 11.50 24.86
C VAL A 169 -5.48 10.06 25.34
N LEU A 170 -5.26 9.06 24.49
CA LEU A 170 -5.60 7.66 24.77
C LEU A 170 -4.40 6.70 24.78
N GLY A 171 -3.20 7.15 24.45
CA GLY A 171 -2.06 6.24 24.23
C GLY A 171 -2.34 5.31 23.05
N ASP A 172 -2.10 4.01 23.20
CA ASP A 172 -2.43 3.02 22.17
C ASP A 172 -3.87 2.49 22.25
N LYS A 173 -4.61 2.83 23.32
CA LYS A 173 -5.96 2.29 23.56
C LYS A 173 -6.97 2.64 22.47
N PHE A 174 -6.77 3.74 21.73
CA PHE A 174 -7.65 4.12 20.63
C PHE A 174 -7.75 3.03 19.56
N VAL A 175 -6.69 2.22 19.38
CA VAL A 175 -6.69 1.06 18.47
C VAL A 175 -7.73 0.05 18.94
N SER A 176 -7.64 -0.41 20.19
CA SER A 176 -8.62 -1.36 20.74
C SER A 176 -10.06 -0.83 20.72
N ILE A 177 -10.25 0.47 20.96
CA ILE A 177 -11.57 1.13 20.95
C ILE A 177 -12.16 1.10 19.53
N ALA A 178 -11.38 1.51 18.52
CA ALA A 178 -11.83 1.57 17.13
C ALA A 178 -12.10 0.18 16.55
N PHE A 179 -11.19 -0.78 16.74
CA PHE A 179 -11.34 -2.13 16.21
C PHE A 179 -12.54 -2.87 16.83
N ASN A 180 -12.78 -2.72 18.14
CA ASN A 180 -13.95 -3.31 18.78
C ASN A 180 -15.26 -2.67 18.30
N ALA A 181 -15.28 -1.35 18.11
CA ALA A 181 -16.44 -0.65 17.54
C ALA A 181 -16.70 -1.11 16.09
N ALA A 182 -15.66 -1.22 15.26
CA ALA A 182 -15.77 -1.66 13.88
C ALA A 182 -16.29 -3.11 13.78
N ARG A 183 -15.73 -4.03 14.58
CA ARG A 183 -16.19 -5.43 14.63
C ARG A 183 -17.65 -5.55 15.06
N LYS A 184 -18.08 -4.71 16.01
CA LYS A 184 -19.48 -4.67 16.46
C LYS A 184 -20.42 -4.13 15.37
N ALA A 185 -19.97 -3.16 14.59
CA ALA A 185 -20.76 -2.52 13.54
C ALA A 185 -20.94 -3.44 12.31
N ASP A 186 -19.89 -4.16 11.93
CA ASP A 186 -19.94 -5.20 10.90
C ASP A 186 -19.05 -6.39 11.29
N PRO A 187 -19.63 -7.53 11.71
CA PRO A 187 -18.86 -8.70 12.09
C PRO A 187 -18.19 -9.41 10.89
N HIS A 188 -18.62 -9.13 9.65
CA HIS A 188 -18.15 -9.80 8.44
C HIS A 188 -17.01 -9.07 7.73
N ALA A 189 -16.90 -7.75 7.91
CA ALA A 189 -15.80 -6.99 7.34
C ALA A 189 -14.45 -7.41 7.94
N LYS A 190 -13.42 -7.43 7.11
CA LYS A 190 -12.03 -7.62 7.54
C LYS A 190 -11.48 -6.31 8.10
N LEU A 191 -10.86 -6.36 9.27
CA LEU A 191 -10.37 -5.17 9.96
C LEU A 191 -8.86 -5.03 9.82
N TYR A 192 -8.44 -3.98 9.12
CA TYR A 192 -7.05 -3.70 8.78
C TYR A 192 -6.49 -2.51 9.56
N ILE A 193 -5.21 -2.61 9.90
CA ILE A 193 -4.34 -1.46 10.16
C ILE A 193 -3.53 -1.17 8.89
N ASN A 194 -3.44 0.09 8.48
CA ASN A 194 -2.81 0.50 7.21
C ASN A 194 -1.71 1.56 7.47
N ASP A 195 -0.57 1.46 6.78
CA ASP A 195 0.53 2.44 6.91
C ASP A 195 1.47 2.42 5.69
N TYR A 196 2.21 3.53 5.49
CA TYR A 196 3.27 3.66 4.49
C TYR A 196 4.66 3.32 5.05
N ASN A 197 5.67 3.20 4.18
CA ASN A 197 7.04 2.80 4.51
C ASN A 197 7.13 1.45 5.21
N LEU A 198 6.25 0.51 4.83
CA LEU A 198 6.27 -0.87 5.32
C LEU A 198 6.96 -1.82 4.33
N ASP A 199 7.83 -1.28 3.47
CA ASP A 199 8.36 -1.97 2.30
C ASP A 199 9.74 -2.63 2.53
N SER A 200 10.19 -2.71 3.79
CA SER A 200 11.42 -3.41 4.17
C SER A 200 11.31 -4.04 5.55
N ALA A 201 11.59 -5.35 5.65
CA ALA A 201 11.47 -6.12 6.89
C ALA A 201 12.29 -5.58 8.07
N ASN A 202 13.45 -4.98 7.76
CA ASN A 202 14.39 -4.49 8.78
C ASN A 202 14.18 -3.02 9.14
N TYR A 203 13.22 -2.35 8.50
CA TYR A 203 12.94 -0.95 8.77
C TYR A 203 12.32 -0.77 10.16
N GLY A 204 12.65 0.32 10.87
CA GLY A 204 12.19 0.55 12.24
C GLY A 204 10.68 0.46 12.37
N LYS A 205 9.96 1.09 11.44
CA LYS A 205 8.49 1.07 11.36
C LYS A 205 7.90 -0.35 11.25
N VAL A 206 8.56 -1.26 10.54
CA VAL A 206 8.13 -2.67 10.42
C VAL A 206 8.57 -3.49 11.63
N ALA A 207 9.87 -3.49 11.93
CA ALA A 207 10.49 -4.38 12.90
C ALA A 207 10.20 -4.01 14.36
N LYS A 208 9.96 -2.72 14.64
CA LYS A 208 9.72 -2.19 15.99
C LYS A 208 8.32 -1.61 16.17
N GLY A 209 7.65 -1.20 15.09
CA GLY A 209 6.29 -0.68 15.11
C GLY A 209 5.26 -1.76 14.74
N MET A 210 4.91 -1.83 13.45
CA MET A 210 3.79 -2.59 12.93
C MET A 210 3.72 -4.04 13.43
N VAL A 211 4.77 -4.84 13.21
CA VAL A 211 4.75 -6.28 13.53
C VAL A 211 4.59 -6.56 15.04
N PRO A 212 5.45 -6.02 15.93
CA PRO A 212 5.31 -6.30 17.37
C PRO A 212 4.05 -5.70 17.98
N HIS A 213 3.63 -4.49 17.58
CA HIS A 213 2.40 -3.88 18.12
C HIS A 213 1.16 -4.68 17.73
N VAL A 214 0.99 -5.03 16.45
CA VAL A 214 -0.16 -5.82 15.99
C VAL A 214 -0.20 -7.19 16.66
N LYS A 215 0.95 -7.86 16.77
CA LYS A 215 1.06 -9.13 17.50
C LYS A 215 0.57 -9.01 18.94
N ASN A 216 0.98 -7.95 19.64
CA ASN A 216 0.61 -7.73 21.04
C ASN A 216 -0.89 -7.37 21.18
N TRP A 217 -1.44 -6.55 20.29
CA TRP A 217 -2.86 -6.20 20.31
C TRP A 217 -3.76 -7.40 20.02
N ILE A 218 -3.39 -8.26 19.06
CA ILE A 218 -4.12 -9.50 18.80
C ILE A 218 -4.05 -10.43 20.01
N ALA A 219 -2.88 -10.57 20.64
CA ALA A 219 -2.73 -11.35 21.88
C ALA A 219 -3.57 -10.79 23.04
N ALA A 220 -3.83 -9.48 23.05
CA ALA A 220 -4.71 -8.81 24.00
C ALA A 220 -6.21 -8.86 23.61
N GLY A 221 -6.58 -9.54 22.52
CA GLY A 221 -7.97 -9.71 22.09
C GLY A 221 -8.52 -8.60 21.18
N VAL A 222 -7.66 -7.71 20.65
CA VAL A 222 -8.10 -6.72 19.66
C VAL A 222 -8.37 -7.43 18.32
N PRO A 223 -9.54 -7.24 17.68
CA PRO A 223 -9.95 -8.03 16.52
C PRO A 223 -9.32 -7.52 15.20
N ILE A 224 -7.99 -7.58 15.09
CA ILE A 224 -7.24 -7.21 13.88
C ILE A 224 -7.12 -8.42 12.96
N ASP A 225 -7.66 -8.33 11.74
CA ASP A 225 -7.57 -9.42 10.75
C ASP A 225 -6.37 -9.27 9.83
N GLY A 226 -5.95 -8.04 9.54
CA GLY A 226 -4.93 -7.79 8.52
C GLY A 226 -4.10 -6.53 8.69
N ILE A 227 -3.00 -6.51 7.94
CA ILE A 227 -2.09 -5.36 7.80
C ILE A 227 -2.07 -4.95 6.32
N GLY A 228 -2.28 -3.66 6.07
CA GLY A 228 -2.14 -3.01 4.77
C GLY A 228 -0.80 -2.28 4.66
N SER A 229 -0.07 -2.53 3.59
CA SER A 229 1.10 -1.76 3.18
C SER A 229 0.70 -0.85 2.03
N GLN A 230 0.76 0.47 2.23
CA GLN A 230 0.42 1.44 1.18
C GLN A 230 1.31 1.24 -0.04
N SER A 231 2.63 1.12 0.17
CA SER A 231 3.62 0.94 -0.89
C SER A 231 3.62 2.08 -1.93
N HIS A 232 3.66 3.33 -1.44
CA HIS A 232 4.09 4.48 -2.23
C HIS A 232 5.61 4.46 -2.40
N LEU A 233 6.08 3.98 -3.55
CA LEU A 233 7.49 3.67 -3.76
C LEU A 233 8.20 4.73 -4.60
N GLY A 234 9.49 4.91 -4.31
CA GLY A 234 10.43 5.48 -5.27
C GLY A 234 10.82 4.46 -6.34
N GLN A 235 11.44 4.93 -7.43
CA GLN A 235 12.01 4.06 -8.45
C GLN A 235 13.10 3.15 -7.82
N GLY A 236 12.99 1.84 -8.04
CA GLY A 236 13.83 0.81 -7.42
C GLY A 236 13.44 0.43 -5.99
N GLY A 237 12.35 0.99 -5.45
CA GLY A 237 11.89 0.79 -4.07
C GLY A 237 11.25 -0.57 -3.77
N SER A 238 11.04 -1.43 -4.79
CA SER A 238 10.30 -2.70 -4.65
C SER A 238 11.10 -3.84 -3.99
N SER A 239 12.42 -3.70 -3.86
CA SER A 239 13.31 -4.81 -3.50
C SER A 239 13.05 -5.41 -2.12
N GLY A 240 12.53 -4.62 -1.17
CA GLY A 240 12.23 -5.07 0.18
C GLY A 240 10.81 -5.62 0.38
N THR A 241 9.91 -5.44 -0.60
CA THR A 241 8.47 -5.71 -0.45
C THR A 241 8.18 -7.15 -0.02
N LEU A 242 8.84 -8.14 -0.64
CA LEU A 242 8.66 -9.55 -0.27
C LEU A 242 9.02 -9.81 1.19
N GLY A 243 10.19 -9.33 1.64
CA GLY A 243 10.63 -9.54 3.02
C GLY A 243 9.68 -8.88 4.03
N ALA A 244 9.17 -7.69 3.70
CA ALA A 244 8.26 -6.98 4.58
C ALA A 244 6.88 -7.66 4.67
N LEU A 245 6.31 -8.08 3.54
CA LEU A 245 5.08 -8.89 3.52
C LEU A 245 5.26 -10.22 4.26
N GLN A 246 6.43 -10.87 4.15
CA GLN A 246 6.77 -12.06 4.95
C GLN A 246 6.80 -11.79 6.45
N ALA A 247 7.24 -10.61 6.88
CA ALA A 247 7.27 -10.25 8.30
C ALA A 247 5.85 -10.00 8.84
N MET A 248 5.03 -9.24 8.09
CA MET A 248 3.67 -8.89 8.48
C MET A 248 2.72 -10.11 8.42
N SER A 249 2.81 -10.93 7.38
CA SER A 249 1.94 -12.11 7.19
C SER A 249 1.99 -13.15 8.31
N LYS A 250 3.03 -13.12 9.15
CA LYS A 250 3.19 -14.05 10.28
C LYS A 250 2.35 -13.71 11.50
N VAL A 251 1.82 -12.49 11.59
CA VAL A 251 1.11 -12.00 12.79
C VAL A 251 -0.37 -11.70 12.55
N VAL A 252 -0.85 -11.81 11.31
CA VAL A 252 -2.24 -11.55 10.93
C VAL A 252 -2.77 -12.62 9.98
N SER A 253 -4.09 -12.71 9.87
CA SER A 253 -4.74 -13.67 8.97
C SER A 253 -4.57 -13.31 7.50
N GLU A 254 -4.48 -12.02 7.18
CA GLU A 254 -4.34 -11.52 5.80
C GLU A 254 -3.41 -10.30 5.74
N VAL A 255 -2.70 -10.14 4.61
CA VAL A 255 -2.00 -8.89 4.27
C VAL A 255 -2.45 -8.40 2.90
N ALA A 256 -2.33 -7.10 2.66
CA ALA A 256 -2.64 -6.52 1.36
C ALA A 256 -1.67 -5.37 1.03
N ILE A 257 -1.47 -5.15 -0.26
CA ILE A 257 -0.90 -3.90 -0.76
C ILE A 257 -2.06 -2.98 -1.11
N THR A 258 -2.10 -1.80 -0.53
CA THR A 258 -3.33 -1.01 -0.44
C THR A 258 -3.34 0.26 -1.28
N GLU A 259 -2.16 0.84 -1.59
CA GLU A 259 -2.05 2.16 -2.21
C GLU A 259 -0.86 2.23 -3.19
N LEU A 260 -0.66 1.18 -3.98
CA LEU A 260 0.54 1.03 -4.80
C LEU A 260 0.65 2.14 -5.86
N ASP A 261 1.74 2.88 -5.80
CA ASP A 261 2.25 3.70 -6.89
C ASP A 261 3.79 3.71 -6.85
N ILE A 262 4.44 3.82 -8.01
CA ILE A 262 5.90 3.75 -8.11
C ILE A 262 6.38 4.82 -9.07
N VAL A 263 7.24 5.74 -8.63
CA VAL A 263 7.82 6.81 -9.48
C VAL A 263 8.27 6.26 -10.83
N ASN A 264 7.81 6.87 -11.92
CA ASN A 264 8.03 6.53 -13.33
C ASN A 264 7.47 5.17 -13.80
N ALA A 265 6.74 4.46 -12.93
CA ALA A 265 6.17 3.14 -13.17
C ALA A 265 7.12 2.13 -13.87
N PRO A 266 8.34 1.90 -13.34
CA PRO A 266 9.26 0.90 -13.89
C PRO A 266 8.63 -0.50 -13.83
N ALA A 267 8.58 -1.17 -14.98
CA ALA A 267 7.91 -2.46 -15.13
C ALA A 267 8.45 -3.54 -14.18
N ASN A 268 9.76 -3.54 -13.93
CA ASN A 268 10.40 -4.50 -13.03
C ASN A 268 9.95 -4.33 -11.56
N ASP A 269 9.67 -3.11 -11.10
CA ASP A 269 9.23 -2.90 -9.72
C ASP A 269 7.78 -3.33 -9.53
N TYR A 270 6.90 -2.98 -10.48
CA TYR A 270 5.51 -3.44 -10.46
C TYR A 270 5.42 -4.98 -10.52
N VAL A 271 6.27 -5.63 -11.33
CA VAL A 271 6.41 -7.09 -11.35
C VAL A 271 6.93 -7.64 -10.03
N ALA A 272 7.93 -7.00 -9.41
CA ALA A 272 8.49 -7.44 -8.13
C ALA A 272 7.45 -7.37 -6.99
N VAL A 273 6.69 -6.27 -6.91
CA VAL A 273 5.60 -6.09 -5.95
C VAL A 273 4.48 -7.11 -6.17
N THR A 274 4.06 -7.32 -7.43
CA THR A 274 3.04 -8.31 -7.77
C THR A 274 3.49 -9.73 -7.42
N SER A 275 4.72 -10.09 -7.79
CA SER A 275 5.33 -11.38 -7.48
C SER A 275 5.48 -11.61 -5.97
N ALA A 276 5.81 -10.57 -5.21
CA ALA A 276 5.87 -10.64 -3.76
C ALA A 276 4.52 -11.05 -3.16
N CYS A 277 3.41 -10.41 -3.57
CA CYS A 277 2.09 -10.80 -3.10
C CYS A 277 1.70 -12.23 -3.55
N LEU A 278 2.05 -12.64 -4.77
CA LEU A 278 1.81 -14.02 -5.24
C LEU A 278 2.52 -15.07 -4.37
N GLN A 279 3.73 -14.79 -3.90
CA GLN A 279 4.52 -15.69 -3.06
C GLN A 279 4.02 -15.79 -1.61
N ILE A 280 3.27 -14.80 -1.12
CA ILE A 280 2.72 -14.80 0.23
C ILE A 280 1.29 -15.32 0.19
N SER A 281 1.08 -16.52 0.76
CA SER A 281 -0.19 -17.25 0.67
C SER A 281 -1.38 -16.42 1.15
N ASN A 282 -1.23 -15.70 2.27
CA ASN A 282 -2.25 -14.83 2.82
C ASN A 282 -2.14 -13.35 2.39
N CYS A 283 -1.34 -13.03 1.36
CA CYS A 283 -1.50 -11.75 0.66
C CYS A 283 -2.71 -11.85 -0.25
N VAL A 284 -3.78 -11.10 0.05
CA VAL A 284 -5.09 -11.26 -0.62
C VAL A 284 -5.26 -10.39 -1.85
N GLY A 285 -4.61 -9.22 -1.89
CA GLY A 285 -4.88 -8.26 -2.94
C GLY A 285 -3.84 -7.15 -3.05
N ILE A 286 -3.89 -6.47 -4.20
CA ILE A 286 -3.13 -5.26 -4.52
C ILE A 286 -4.12 -4.20 -5.00
N THR A 287 -4.01 -2.97 -4.52
CA THR A 287 -4.75 -1.81 -5.03
C THR A 287 -3.75 -0.74 -5.46
N THR A 288 -3.89 -0.18 -6.67
CA THR A 288 -3.11 0.98 -7.11
C THR A 288 -3.73 2.28 -6.63
N TRP A 289 -2.90 3.28 -6.24
CA TRP A 289 -3.39 4.60 -5.82
C TRP A 289 -3.63 5.55 -6.98
N GLY A 290 -4.37 5.03 -7.96
CA GLY A 290 -4.95 5.75 -9.08
C GLY A 290 -5.12 4.85 -10.29
N THR A 291 -5.96 5.27 -11.21
CA THR A 291 -6.21 4.56 -12.48
C THR A 291 -5.24 5.06 -13.55
N SER A 292 -5.18 6.37 -13.80
CA SER A 292 -4.35 7.01 -14.81
C SER A 292 -3.42 8.06 -14.21
N ASP A 293 -2.21 8.19 -14.77
CA ASP A 293 -1.25 9.26 -14.43
C ASP A 293 -1.87 10.67 -14.50
N ALA A 294 -2.93 10.89 -15.30
CA ALA A 294 -3.61 12.18 -15.42
C ALA A 294 -4.22 12.69 -14.10
N HIS A 295 -4.64 11.78 -13.22
CA HIS A 295 -5.38 12.09 -12.00
C HIS A 295 -4.69 11.61 -10.73
N SER A 296 -3.45 11.09 -10.85
CA SER A 296 -2.66 10.71 -9.68
C SER A 296 -2.36 11.92 -8.79
N TRP A 297 -2.43 11.74 -7.47
CA TRP A 297 -1.87 12.68 -6.49
C TRP A 297 -0.37 12.98 -6.71
N ARG A 298 0.32 12.11 -7.46
CA ARG A 298 1.72 12.23 -7.89
C ARG A 298 1.84 12.29 -9.42
N SER A 299 0.92 12.97 -10.10
CA SER A 299 0.83 13.00 -11.57
C SER A 299 2.15 13.35 -12.28
N SER A 300 2.98 14.23 -11.70
CA SER A 300 4.30 14.58 -12.24
C SER A 300 5.31 13.44 -12.25
N ASP A 301 5.12 12.42 -11.40
CA ASP A 301 5.99 11.26 -11.28
C ASP A 301 5.56 10.13 -12.24
N HIS A 302 4.45 10.26 -12.96
CA HIS A 302 3.88 9.22 -13.84
C HIS A 302 3.87 7.81 -13.20
N PRO A 303 3.25 7.62 -12.02
CA PRO A 303 3.56 6.48 -11.20
C PRO A 303 2.63 5.27 -11.39
N LEU A 304 1.61 5.37 -12.24
CA LEU A 304 0.51 4.40 -12.35
C LEU A 304 0.64 3.46 -13.55
N LEU A 305 -0.33 2.57 -13.71
CA LEU A 305 -0.37 1.53 -14.75
C LEU A 305 -0.87 2.03 -16.11
N PHE A 306 -1.63 3.13 -16.14
CA PHE A 306 -2.14 3.75 -17.36
C PHE A 306 -1.61 5.17 -17.50
N ASP A 307 -1.30 5.57 -18.73
CA ASP A 307 -0.85 6.93 -19.04
C ASP A 307 -2.02 7.93 -19.03
N GLY A 308 -1.72 9.21 -19.28
CA GLY A 308 -2.73 10.27 -19.30
C GLY A 308 -3.80 10.15 -20.40
N ASN A 309 -3.65 9.22 -21.34
CA ASN A 309 -4.63 8.89 -22.38
C ASN A 309 -5.29 7.52 -22.13
N TYR A 310 -5.17 6.99 -20.90
CA TYR A 310 -5.71 5.70 -20.48
C TYR A 310 -5.18 4.53 -21.29
N GLN A 311 -3.98 4.67 -21.87
CA GLN A 311 -3.31 3.55 -22.53
C GLN A 311 -2.46 2.78 -21.50
N PRO A 312 -2.49 1.43 -21.54
CA PRO A 312 -1.70 0.62 -20.62
C PRO A 312 -0.21 0.85 -20.85
N LYS A 313 0.52 1.15 -19.77
CA LYS A 313 1.97 1.36 -19.78
C LYS A 313 2.72 0.03 -19.79
N ALA A 314 4.05 0.11 -19.95
CA ALA A 314 4.92 -1.07 -19.90
C ALA A 314 4.77 -1.88 -18.60
N ALA A 315 4.53 -1.21 -17.46
CA ALA A 315 4.28 -1.87 -16.18
C ALA A 315 3.02 -2.75 -16.18
N TYR A 316 1.90 -2.25 -16.73
CA TYR A 316 0.67 -3.03 -16.87
C TYR A 316 0.93 -4.30 -17.70
N ASN A 317 1.54 -4.15 -18.88
CA ASN A 317 1.80 -5.28 -19.79
C ASN A 317 2.76 -6.32 -19.17
N ALA A 318 3.71 -5.87 -18.36
CA ALA A 318 4.62 -6.76 -17.64
C ALA A 318 3.91 -7.58 -16.54
N ILE A 319 2.96 -6.97 -15.82
CA ILE A 319 2.09 -7.69 -14.87
C ILE A 319 1.23 -8.72 -15.60
N VAL A 320 0.57 -8.34 -16.69
CA VAL A 320 -0.22 -9.27 -17.53
C VAL A 320 0.64 -10.46 -17.97
N SER A 321 1.88 -10.20 -18.42
CA SER A 321 2.82 -11.25 -18.84
C SER A 321 3.19 -12.21 -17.70
N LEU A 322 3.52 -11.66 -16.51
CA LEU A 322 3.78 -12.45 -15.30
C LEU A 322 2.59 -13.36 -14.98
N LEU A 323 1.38 -12.80 -14.95
CA LEU A 323 0.18 -13.53 -14.53
C LEU A 323 -0.32 -14.53 -15.58
N SER A 324 -0.07 -14.28 -16.86
CA SER A 324 -0.44 -15.20 -17.94
C SER A 324 0.51 -16.41 -18.01
N SER A 325 1.76 -16.24 -17.59
CA SER A 325 2.73 -17.34 -17.55
C SER A 325 2.36 -18.36 -16.44
N GLY A 326 2.25 -19.64 -16.79
CA GLY A 326 1.93 -20.72 -15.84
C GLY A 326 0.44 -21.09 -15.72
N GLY A 327 -0.39 -20.72 -16.69
CA GLY A 327 -1.77 -21.23 -16.83
C GLY A 327 -1.83 -22.60 -17.52
N THR A 328 -1.32 -23.65 -16.89
CA THR A 328 -1.78 -25.02 -17.20
C THR A 328 -2.36 -25.60 -15.92
N ASN A 329 -3.68 -25.81 -15.94
CA ASN A 329 -4.45 -26.43 -14.88
C ASN A 329 -4.06 -27.93 -14.79
N PRO A 330 -3.66 -28.48 -13.65
CA PRO A 330 -3.31 -29.89 -13.53
C PRO A 330 -4.61 -30.72 -13.43
N GLY A 331 -5.11 -31.22 -14.56
CA GLY A 331 -6.36 -31.97 -14.54
C GLY A 331 -6.80 -32.58 -15.86
N THR A 332 -5.94 -33.38 -16.51
CA THR A 332 -6.35 -34.60 -17.23
C THR A 332 -5.12 -35.39 -17.64
N THR A 333 -4.91 -36.53 -17.00
CA THR A 333 -3.90 -37.52 -17.34
C THR A 333 -4.33 -38.25 -18.61
N THR A 334 -3.73 -37.90 -19.75
CA THR A 334 -3.63 -38.81 -20.89
C THR A 334 -2.18 -38.84 -21.34
N THR A 335 -1.56 -39.97 -21.04
CA THR A 335 -0.22 -40.38 -21.44
C THR A 335 -0.11 -40.47 -22.95
N THR A 336 0.64 -39.56 -23.56
CA THR A 336 1.30 -39.79 -24.85
C THR A 336 2.70 -39.18 -24.79
N SER A 337 3.69 -40.00 -25.13
CA SER A 337 5.13 -39.75 -25.09
C SER A 337 5.57 -38.44 -25.74
N PRO A 338 6.70 -37.85 -25.28
CA PRO A 338 7.13 -36.53 -25.73
C PRO A 338 7.81 -36.58 -27.10
N PRO A 339 7.52 -35.64 -28.02
CA PRO A 339 8.43 -35.35 -29.11
C PRO A 339 9.55 -34.43 -28.59
N THR A 340 10.78 -34.90 -28.71
CA THR A 340 11.99 -34.08 -28.79
C THR A 340 11.85 -33.08 -29.94
N ASN A 341 12.05 -31.78 -29.68
CA ASN A 341 12.71 -30.81 -30.59
C ASN A 341 12.79 -29.41 -29.94
N THR A 342 14.02 -28.96 -29.64
CA THR A 342 14.82 -27.93 -30.34
C THR A 342 14.71 -26.57 -29.68
N GLY A 343 15.77 -26.20 -28.94
CA GLY A 343 15.95 -24.88 -28.36
C GLY A 343 15.97 -23.79 -29.43
N SER A 344 15.15 -22.77 -29.23
CA SER A 344 15.27 -21.52 -29.96
C SER A 344 16.32 -20.65 -29.27
N THR A 345 17.51 -20.62 -29.88
CA THR A 345 18.66 -19.76 -29.58
C THR A 345 18.42 -18.33 -30.06
N GLY A 346 17.41 -17.65 -29.49
CA GLY A 346 17.15 -16.24 -29.76
C GLY A 346 18.01 -15.32 -28.87
N SER A 347 18.69 -14.35 -29.48
CA SER A 347 19.42 -13.31 -28.76
C SER A 347 18.44 -12.34 -28.09
N VAL A 348 18.55 -12.15 -26.77
CA VAL A 348 17.61 -11.40 -25.92
C VAL A 348 17.83 -9.90 -26.08
N PRO A 349 16.82 -9.08 -26.42
CA PRO A 349 16.96 -7.63 -26.55
C PRO A 349 17.45 -6.98 -25.26
N LEU A 350 18.04 -5.78 -25.37
CA LEU A 350 18.37 -4.97 -24.20
C LEU A 350 17.13 -4.83 -23.30
N TYR A 351 17.32 -5.00 -21.99
CA TYR A 351 16.28 -5.07 -20.95
C TYR A 351 15.38 -6.31 -20.97
N GLY A 352 15.60 -7.29 -21.86
CA GLY A 352 14.91 -8.57 -21.81
C GLY A 352 15.46 -9.52 -20.73
N GLN A 353 14.63 -10.46 -20.26
CA GLN A 353 15.06 -11.51 -19.33
C GLN A 353 15.99 -12.50 -20.04
N CYS A 354 17.15 -12.75 -19.44
CA CYS A 354 18.22 -13.60 -19.97
C CYS A 354 18.64 -14.71 -18.99
N GLY A 355 17.88 -14.92 -17.92
CA GLY A 355 18.17 -15.96 -16.94
C GLY A 355 17.24 -15.95 -15.73
N GLY A 356 17.42 -16.93 -14.86
CA GLY A 356 16.58 -17.20 -13.70
C GLY A 356 16.28 -18.69 -13.55
N GLN A 357 16.06 -19.18 -12.34
CA GLN A 357 15.59 -20.54 -12.08
C GLN A 357 14.27 -20.77 -12.83
N GLY A 358 14.19 -21.86 -13.59
CA GLY A 358 13.03 -22.19 -14.42
C GLY A 358 12.91 -21.43 -15.76
N TRP A 359 13.82 -20.49 -16.07
CA TRP A 359 13.84 -19.81 -17.36
C TRP A 359 14.32 -20.73 -18.48
N THR A 360 13.51 -20.89 -19.52
CA THR A 360 13.82 -21.72 -20.71
C THR A 360 14.03 -20.89 -21.98
N GLY A 361 14.02 -19.57 -21.88
CA GLY A 361 14.22 -18.66 -23.02
C GLY A 361 15.70 -18.36 -23.29
N GLY A 362 15.96 -17.37 -24.14
CA GLY A 362 17.32 -16.98 -24.50
C GLY A 362 18.16 -16.57 -23.29
N THR A 363 19.45 -16.95 -23.28
CA THR A 363 20.39 -16.61 -22.20
C THR A 363 21.47 -15.61 -22.61
N THR A 364 21.50 -15.26 -23.90
CA THR A 364 22.51 -14.41 -24.50
C THR A 364 21.88 -13.10 -24.92
N CYS A 365 22.43 -11.97 -24.47
CA CYS A 365 21.93 -10.65 -24.82
C CYS A 365 22.37 -10.23 -26.22
N SER A 366 21.47 -9.65 -26.99
CA SER A 366 21.77 -9.02 -28.29
C SER A 366 22.55 -7.73 -28.12
N GLN A 367 22.41 -7.09 -26.96
CA GLN A 367 23.18 -5.92 -26.56
C GLN A 367 23.45 -5.98 -25.05
N GLY A 368 24.67 -5.60 -24.65
CA GLY A 368 25.07 -5.59 -23.25
C GLY A 368 25.41 -6.98 -22.69
N SER A 369 25.17 -7.19 -21.40
CA SER A 369 25.44 -8.48 -20.74
C SER A 369 24.30 -8.87 -19.81
N CYS A 370 24.09 -10.17 -19.67
CA CYS A 370 23.07 -10.71 -18.76
C CYS A 370 23.50 -10.45 -17.31
N LYS A 371 22.73 -9.65 -16.58
CA LYS A 371 22.99 -9.30 -15.18
C LYS A 371 22.01 -10.04 -14.28
N TYR A 372 22.57 -10.84 -13.37
CA TYR A 372 21.82 -11.47 -12.29
C TYR A 372 21.15 -10.39 -11.42
N SER A 373 19.86 -10.55 -11.16
CA SER A 373 19.12 -9.71 -10.22
C SER A 373 18.74 -10.52 -8.98
N ASN A 374 18.11 -11.68 -9.17
CA ASN A 374 17.73 -12.59 -8.10
C ASN A 374 17.65 -14.04 -8.64
N PRO A 375 17.39 -15.07 -7.79
CA PRO A 375 17.43 -16.46 -8.23
C PRO A 375 16.53 -16.79 -9.41
N TRP A 376 15.44 -16.04 -9.63
CA TRP A 376 14.43 -16.27 -10.66
C TRP A 376 14.53 -15.31 -11.84
N TYR A 377 15.45 -14.32 -11.80
CA TYR A 377 15.50 -13.25 -12.79
C TYR A 377 16.91 -12.70 -13.02
N SER A 378 17.31 -12.68 -14.30
CA SER A 378 18.48 -11.97 -14.83
C SER A 378 18.08 -11.19 -16.07
N GLN A 379 18.66 -10.01 -16.30
CA GLN A 379 18.25 -9.09 -17.38
C GLN A 379 19.43 -8.59 -18.22
N CYS A 380 19.22 -8.38 -19.51
CA CYS A 380 20.20 -7.77 -20.40
C CYS A 380 20.37 -6.27 -20.11
N LEU A 381 21.56 -5.85 -19.68
CA LEU A 381 21.86 -4.44 -19.38
C LEU A 381 23.10 -3.96 -20.13
N THR A 382 23.15 -2.66 -20.42
CA THR A 382 24.29 -2.05 -21.14
C THR A 382 25.58 -2.19 -20.33
N THR A 383 26.68 -2.49 -21.00
CA THR A 383 28.00 -2.38 -20.40
C THR A 383 28.41 -0.91 -20.42
N LYS A 384 28.51 -0.25 -19.26
CA LYS A 384 29.11 1.09 -19.17
C LYS A 384 30.48 1.07 -19.87
N ARG A 385 30.71 1.99 -20.82
CA ARG A 385 32.08 2.26 -21.33
C ARG A 385 32.91 2.80 -20.18
N SER A 386 34.01 2.11 -19.88
CA SER A 386 35.10 2.66 -19.08
C SER A 386 35.64 3.92 -19.76
N SER A 387 35.65 5.04 -19.04
CA SER A 387 36.47 6.20 -19.37
C SER A 387 37.93 5.79 -19.33
N THR A 388 38.66 6.12 -20.38
CA THR A 388 40.09 5.92 -20.56
C THR A 388 40.93 6.60 -19.48
N GLY A 389 41.87 5.85 -18.90
CA GLY A 389 43.22 6.30 -18.55
C GLY A 389 43.44 7.07 -17.25
N TYR A 390 43.84 6.37 -16.19
CA TYR A 390 44.88 6.83 -15.26
C TYR A 390 45.52 5.62 -14.55
N GLU A 391 46.81 5.39 -14.79
CA GLU A 391 47.64 4.43 -14.04
C GLU A 391 47.94 4.97 -12.63
N PRO A 392 48.03 4.12 -11.59
CA PRO A 392 48.45 4.56 -10.27
C PRO A 392 49.97 4.71 -10.22
N GLY A 393 50.45 5.93 -10.45
CA GLY A 393 51.81 6.33 -10.06
C GLY A 393 51.95 6.34 -8.54
N THR A 394 52.94 5.62 -8.02
CA THR A 394 53.42 5.70 -6.65
C THR A 394 53.85 7.13 -6.30
N GLN A 395 53.07 7.81 -5.46
CA GLN A 395 53.55 8.92 -4.64
C GLN A 395 53.01 8.81 -3.22
N LYS A 396 53.95 8.76 -2.27
CA LYS A 396 53.71 8.94 -0.83
C LYS A 396 52.93 10.23 -0.61
N ARG A 397 51.77 10.15 0.06
CA ARG A 397 51.17 11.30 0.74
C ARG A 397 50.88 10.93 2.19
N SER A 398 51.33 11.84 3.04
CA SER A 398 51.28 11.84 4.49
C SER A 398 49.84 11.80 5.02
N ALA A 399 49.69 11.24 6.22
CA ALA A 399 48.42 11.14 6.94
C ALA A 399 47.76 12.51 7.16
N PRO A 400 46.42 12.62 7.08
CA PRO A 400 45.71 13.78 7.58
C PRO A 400 45.59 13.73 9.11
N GLU A 401 45.94 14.84 9.75
CA GLU A 401 45.84 15.08 11.18
C GLU A 401 44.39 15.00 11.67
N SER A 402 44.23 14.44 12.85
CA SER A 402 43.00 14.38 13.64
C SER A 402 42.54 15.78 14.06
N LEU A 403 41.34 16.19 13.64
CA LEU A 403 40.65 17.34 14.21
C LEU A 403 39.94 16.94 15.51
N THR A 404 40.54 17.30 16.64
CA THR A 404 39.94 17.28 17.97
C THR A 404 39.05 18.51 18.16
N TYR A 405 37.80 18.31 18.57
CA TYR A 405 36.93 19.38 19.06
C TYR A 405 37.22 19.64 20.54
N THR A 406 37.64 20.87 20.86
CA THR A 406 37.81 21.35 22.25
C THR A 406 36.49 21.94 22.73
N VAL A 407 35.92 21.37 23.79
CA VAL A 407 34.81 21.98 24.55
C VAL A 407 35.43 22.93 25.59
N ALA A 408 35.11 24.22 25.50
CA ALA A 408 35.49 25.21 26.51
C ALA A 408 34.61 25.04 27.77
N ALA A 409 35.26 24.71 28.89
CA ALA A 409 34.66 24.75 30.22
C ALA A 409 34.70 26.20 30.74
N SER A 410 33.55 26.72 31.16
CA SER A 410 33.48 27.95 31.97
C SER A 410 33.31 27.57 33.44
N SER A 411 34.22 28.09 34.25
CA SER A 411 34.33 27.94 35.69
C SER A 411 33.27 28.74 36.45
N ILE A 412 32.59 28.11 37.41
CA ILE A 412 32.00 28.80 38.56
C ILE A 412 32.58 28.15 39.82
N THR A 413 33.41 28.93 40.52
CA THR A 413 33.93 28.66 41.87
C THR A 413 32.84 28.92 42.91
N GLY A 414 32.73 28.04 43.90
CA GLY A 414 31.72 28.11 44.96
C GLY A 414 32.10 28.92 46.20
N HIS A 415 31.09 29.16 47.03
CA HIS A 415 31.15 29.38 48.49
C HIS A 415 29.85 28.78 49.08
N HIS A 416 29.94 27.69 49.85
CA HIS A 416 30.09 27.58 51.31
C HIS A 416 28.77 27.62 52.12
N VAL A 417 28.35 26.42 52.50
CA VAL A 417 27.78 25.89 53.77
C VAL A 417 26.95 26.79 54.71
N ASP A 418 25.71 26.36 54.96
CA ASP A 418 25.09 26.09 56.29
C ASP A 418 23.75 25.38 56.00
N GLY A 419 23.34 24.24 56.58
CA GLY A 419 23.57 23.71 57.92
C GLY A 419 22.26 23.72 58.70
N LYS A 420 21.40 22.68 58.55
CA LYS A 420 20.44 22.18 59.59
C LYS A 420 19.53 21.04 59.09
N THR A 421 19.69 19.86 59.69
CA THR A 421 18.69 18.78 59.87
C THR A 421 17.92 19.00 61.20
N PRO A 422 17.04 18.08 61.68
CA PRO A 422 15.80 17.55 61.08
C PRO A 422 14.58 17.64 62.07
N ARG A 423 13.33 17.47 61.61
CA ARG A 423 12.17 17.11 62.46
C ARG A 423 11.21 16.21 61.64
N HIS A 424 11.15 14.91 61.89
CA HIS A 424 10.28 14.17 62.83
C HIS A 424 8.78 14.07 62.44
N PHE A 425 8.39 12.83 62.08
CA PHE A 425 7.16 12.09 62.42
C PHE A 425 5.78 12.79 62.38
N LYS A 426 4.87 12.27 61.51
CA LYS A 426 3.72 11.42 61.90
C LYS A 426 2.80 11.08 60.70
N GLU A 427 2.52 9.79 60.50
CA GLU A 427 1.23 9.29 60.01
C GLU A 427 0.15 9.48 61.10
N PRO A 428 -1.16 9.55 60.78
CA PRO A 428 -2.03 8.40 60.46
C PRO A 428 -3.07 8.74 59.35
N GLY A 429 -3.90 7.86 58.78
CA GLY A 429 -4.29 6.48 59.08
C GLY A 429 -5.44 6.09 58.13
N GLU A 430 -5.69 4.79 58.07
CA GLU A 430 -6.71 4.10 57.26
C GLU A 430 -8.14 4.60 57.50
N ALA A 431 -8.96 4.57 56.45
CA ALA A 431 -10.41 4.48 56.56
C ALA A 431 -10.94 3.49 55.51
N GLN A 432 -11.32 2.31 55.99
CA GLN A 432 -12.14 1.33 55.30
C GLN A 432 -13.55 1.91 55.10
N GLY A 433 -14.11 1.72 53.91
CA GLY A 433 -15.48 2.06 53.59
C GLY A 433 -16.10 0.98 52.71
N GLN A 434 -16.60 -0.09 53.35
CA GLN A 434 -17.59 -0.99 52.76
C GLN A 434 -18.91 -0.23 52.62
N CYS A 435 -19.52 -0.25 51.44
CA CYS A 435 -20.94 0.06 51.28
C CYS A 435 -21.63 -1.08 50.52
N GLN A 436 -22.62 -1.65 51.21
CA GLN A 436 -23.48 -2.74 50.80
C GLN A 436 -24.38 -2.37 49.62
N LEU A 437 -24.63 -3.40 48.80
CA LEU A 437 -25.75 -3.51 47.86
C LEU A 437 -27.11 -3.46 48.60
N PRO A 438 -28.16 -2.94 47.95
CA PRO A 438 -29.51 -3.43 48.16
C PRO A 438 -29.95 -4.33 46.98
N LEU A 439 -30.53 -5.46 47.34
CA LEU A 439 -31.28 -6.39 46.51
C LEU A 439 -32.78 -6.04 46.55
N MET A 440 -33.51 -6.46 45.51
CA MET A 440 -34.99 -6.49 45.33
C MET A 440 -35.64 -5.12 44.99
N GLU A 441 -36.58 -4.97 44.04
CA GLU A 441 -37.71 -5.84 43.66
C GLU A 441 -38.00 -5.85 42.14
N GLU A 442 -38.46 -7.01 41.64
CA GLU A 442 -39.33 -7.14 40.46
C GLU A 442 -40.78 -6.75 40.81
N THR A 443 -41.52 -6.11 39.90
CA THR A 443 -42.89 -6.48 39.46
C THR A 443 -43.47 -5.49 38.44
N ASN A 444 -44.00 -6.05 37.34
CA ASN A 444 -44.92 -5.55 36.30
C ASN A 444 -44.56 -4.31 35.46
#